data_AF-A0A7D5N5Z4-F1
#
_entry.id   AF-A0A7D5N5Z4-F1
#
_cell.length_a   1.000
_cell.length_b   1.000
_cell.length_c   1.000
_cell.angle_alpha   90.00
_cell.angle_beta   90.00
_cell.angle_gamma   90.00
#
_symmetry.space_group_name_H-M   'P 1'
#
loop_
_entity.id
_entity.type
_entity.pdbx_description
1 polymer ?
#
loop_
_entity_poly.entity_id
_entity_poly.type
_entity_poly.pdbx_seq_one_letter_code
_entity_poly.pdbx_strand_id
1 'polypeptide(L)'
;MHSNDGSYNTGIGTGVMQNNEGQMNTAVGYNAMGANTNGEQNAAVGADALANNLTGVRNVALGCYALNAHRVEDGNVAIGAGALMKDTSGADNVAVGYWSANQNRNGKNNISLGSYAGYDNISGNSNISLGTRAAFKNTFISGIIAIGDSALYNNGLGGNSLWERKISPWGKALLS
;
A
#
# COMPACT_ATOMS: atom_id res chain seq x y z
N MET A 1 -17.28 2.97 28.92
CA MET A 1 -17.32 1.54 28.55
C MET A 1 -16.93 1.47 27.10
N HIS A 2 -15.82 0.82 26.77
CA HIS A 2 -15.45 0.52 25.38
C HIS A 2 -16.05 -0.83 25.05
N SER A 3 -16.81 -0.93 23.97
CA SER A 3 -17.53 -2.16 23.62
C SER A 3 -16.81 -2.85 22.46
N ASN A 4 -16.40 -4.09 22.73
CA ASN A 4 -15.94 -5.03 21.72
C ASN A 4 -17.03 -6.09 21.65
N ASP A 5 -18.11 -5.75 20.97
CA ASP A 5 -19.34 -6.54 20.90
C ASP A 5 -19.27 -7.62 19.81
N GLY A 6 -18.21 -7.57 18.99
CA GLY A 6 -17.87 -8.61 18.02
C GLY A 6 -17.24 -9.86 18.65
N SER A 7 -17.46 -11.01 18.01
CA SER A 7 -16.93 -12.31 18.46
C SER A 7 -15.52 -12.60 17.92
N TYR A 8 -14.74 -13.41 18.66
CA TYR A 8 -13.42 -13.94 18.26
C TYR A 8 -12.32 -12.89 18.03
N ASN A 9 -12.36 -11.79 18.79
CA ASN A 9 -11.36 -10.73 18.72
C ASN A 9 -10.27 -10.89 19.80
N THR A 10 -9.01 -10.67 19.45
CA THR A 10 -7.87 -10.61 20.38
C THR A 10 -7.31 -9.19 20.43
N GLY A 11 -7.38 -8.53 21.59
CA GLY A 11 -6.89 -7.16 21.79
C GLY A 11 -5.87 -7.07 22.92
N ILE A 12 -4.66 -6.59 22.66
CA ILE A 12 -3.61 -6.39 23.66
C ILE A 12 -3.00 -5.00 23.49
N GLY A 13 -3.19 -4.13 24.48
CA GLY A 13 -2.66 -2.76 24.48
C GLY A 13 -3.72 -1.73 24.84
N THR A 14 -3.29 -0.49 25.07
CA THR A 14 -4.21 0.62 25.37
C THR A 14 -4.83 1.15 24.09
N GLY A 15 -6.15 1.36 24.08
CA GLY A 15 -6.86 1.97 22.95
C GLY A 15 -7.14 1.04 21.77
N VAL A 16 -6.93 -0.27 21.93
CA VAL A 16 -7.26 -1.24 20.88
C VAL A 16 -8.77 -1.47 20.77
N MET A 17 -9.31 -1.51 19.54
CA MET A 17 -10.68 -1.92 19.22
C MET A 17 -11.78 -1.32 20.13
N GLN A 18 -11.78 0.01 20.30
CA GLN A 18 -12.60 0.68 21.33
C GLN A 18 -14.12 0.64 21.09
N ASN A 19 -14.56 0.51 19.84
CA ASN A 19 -15.97 0.52 19.43
C ASN A 19 -16.22 -0.54 18.33
N ASN A 20 -15.70 -1.75 18.54
CA ASN A 20 -15.66 -2.78 17.51
C ASN A 20 -16.84 -3.76 17.62
N GLU A 21 -17.70 -3.76 16.60
CA GLU A 21 -18.77 -4.74 16.36
C GLU A 21 -18.31 -5.86 15.40
N GLY A 22 -17.18 -5.69 14.70
CA GLY A 22 -16.63 -6.65 13.75
C GLY A 22 -15.98 -7.88 14.41
N GLN A 23 -15.79 -8.95 13.65
CA GLN A 23 -15.35 -10.26 14.16
C GLN A 23 -13.96 -10.68 13.66
N MET A 24 -13.34 -11.64 14.35
CA MET A 24 -12.08 -12.28 13.95
C MET A 24 -10.90 -11.32 13.74
N ASN A 25 -10.82 -10.27 14.55
CA ASN A 25 -9.72 -9.29 14.52
C ASN A 25 -8.64 -9.60 15.56
N THR A 26 -7.38 -9.38 15.21
CA THR A 26 -6.25 -9.41 16.15
C THR A 26 -5.60 -8.03 16.17
N ALA A 27 -5.57 -7.36 17.32
CA ALA A 27 -4.95 -6.06 17.51
C ALA A 27 -3.96 -6.08 18.69
N VAL A 28 -2.69 -5.80 18.43
CA VAL A 28 -1.62 -5.78 19.44
C VAL A 28 -0.77 -4.52 19.32
N GLY A 29 -0.81 -3.66 20.32
CA GLY A 29 -0.08 -2.39 20.36
C GLY A 29 -0.91 -1.23 20.89
N TYR A 30 -0.29 -0.07 21.07
CA TYR A 30 -1.01 1.16 21.40
C TYR A 30 -1.89 1.58 20.21
N ASN A 31 -3.19 1.77 20.44
CA ASN A 31 -4.17 2.26 19.46
C ASN A 31 -4.24 1.44 18.16
N ALA A 32 -3.82 0.17 18.18
CA ALA A 32 -3.99 -0.74 17.06
C ALA A 32 -5.49 -0.98 16.82
N MET A 33 -5.97 -0.77 15.59
CA MET A 33 -7.40 -0.83 15.24
C MET A 33 -8.31 0.05 16.12
N GLY A 34 -7.82 1.20 16.60
CA GLY A 34 -8.56 2.05 17.54
C GLY A 34 -9.93 2.54 17.05
N ALA A 35 -10.05 2.86 15.76
CA ALA A 35 -11.29 3.34 15.15
C ALA A 35 -12.13 2.26 14.44
N ASN A 36 -11.76 0.96 14.55
CA ASN A 36 -12.50 -0.11 13.88
C ASN A 36 -13.91 -0.24 14.42
N THR A 37 -14.92 -0.09 13.54
CA THR A 37 -16.33 -0.24 13.90
C THR A 37 -16.88 -1.59 13.45
N ASN A 38 -16.78 -1.93 12.17
CA ASN A 38 -17.40 -3.14 11.61
C ASN A 38 -16.42 -3.98 10.76
N GLY A 39 -15.16 -3.58 10.67
CA GLY A 39 -14.15 -4.35 9.92
C GLY A 39 -13.90 -5.72 10.53
N GLU A 40 -13.71 -6.75 9.70
CA GLU A 40 -13.55 -8.15 10.12
C GLU A 40 -12.28 -8.78 9.56
N GLN A 41 -11.82 -9.85 10.20
CA GLN A 41 -10.69 -10.66 9.73
C GLN A 41 -9.38 -9.87 9.55
N ASN A 42 -9.15 -8.82 10.35
CA ASN A 42 -7.94 -8.01 10.28
C ASN A 42 -6.89 -8.44 11.31
N ALA A 43 -5.61 -8.33 10.95
CA ALA A 43 -4.49 -8.54 11.87
C ALA A 43 -3.62 -7.28 11.94
N ALA A 44 -3.63 -6.59 13.06
CA ALA A 44 -2.86 -5.38 13.34
C ALA A 44 -1.88 -5.59 14.48
N VAL A 45 -0.58 -5.46 14.23
CA VAL A 45 0.47 -5.58 15.27
C VAL A 45 1.45 -4.43 15.12
N GLY A 46 1.50 -3.55 16.12
CA GLY A 46 2.29 -2.32 16.12
C GLY A 46 1.50 -1.14 16.66
N ALA A 47 2.20 -0.10 17.13
CA ALA A 47 1.53 1.14 17.51
C ALA A 47 0.85 1.77 16.28
N ASP A 48 -0.42 2.15 16.44
CA ASP A 48 -1.24 2.78 15.42
C ASP A 48 -1.39 1.97 14.10
N ALA A 49 -1.13 0.66 14.13
CA ALA A 49 -1.40 -0.23 13.00
C ALA A 49 -2.91 -0.32 12.75
N LEU A 50 -3.36 -0.08 11.52
CA LEU A 50 -4.79 0.01 11.14
C LEU A 50 -5.62 0.95 12.03
N ALA A 51 -5.02 1.97 12.65
CA ALA A 51 -5.70 2.78 13.66
C ALA A 51 -6.98 3.46 13.17
N ASN A 52 -7.03 3.87 11.89
CA ASN A 52 -8.20 4.53 11.30
C ASN A 52 -9.06 3.62 10.41
N ASN A 53 -8.86 2.29 10.45
CA ASN A 53 -9.74 1.34 9.74
C ASN A 53 -11.16 1.48 10.28
N LEU A 54 -12.15 1.77 9.43
CA LEU A 54 -13.55 1.86 9.86
C LEU A 54 -14.27 0.53 9.58
N THR A 55 -14.25 0.10 8.32
CA THR A 55 -14.99 -1.09 7.84
C THR A 55 -14.18 -2.04 6.96
N GLY A 56 -12.87 -1.82 6.79
CA GLY A 56 -12.04 -2.67 5.93
C GLY A 56 -11.93 -4.10 6.45
N VAL A 57 -11.85 -5.07 5.53
CA VAL A 57 -11.86 -6.51 5.83
C VAL A 57 -10.59 -7.19 5.29
N ARG A 58 -10.10 -8.21 5.99
CA ARG A 58 -8.96 -9.07 5.56
C ARG A 58 -7.65 -8.30 5.34
N ASN A 59 -7.36 -7.30 6.16
CA ASN A 59 -6.10 -6.57 6.09
C ASN A 59 -5.07 -7.13 7.10
N VAL A 60 -3.81 -7.21 6.68
CA VAL A 60 -2.68 -7.57 7.54
C VAL A 60 -1.77 -6.35 7.66
N ALA A 61 -1.62 -5.80 8.86
CA ALA A 61 -0.77 -4.65 9.17
C ALA A 61 0.20 -5.00 10.31
N LEU A 62 1.47 -5.25 9.97
CA LEU A 62 2.53 -5.56 10.92
C LEU A 62 3.60 -4.47 10.90
N GLY A 63 3.59 -3.58 11.88
CA GLY A 63 4.55 -2.48 12.02
C GLY A 63 3.90 -1.21 12.54
N CYS A 64 4.70 -0.33 13.13
CA CYS A 64 4.23 0.99 13.57
C CYS A 64 3.68 1.79 12.37
N TYR A 65 2.46 2.31 12.47
CA TYR A 65 1.75 3.04 11.40
C TYR A 65 1.48 2.26 10.10
N ALA A 66 1.58 0.92 10.10
CA ALA A 66 1.21 0.13 8.93
C ALA A 66 -0.30 0.26 8.64
N LEU A 67 -0.68 0.59 7.40
CA LEU A 67 -2.07 0.84 6.97
C LEU A 67 -2.84 1.86 7.84
N ASN A 68 -2.16 2.87 8.40
CA ASN A 68 -2.75 3.77 9.39
C ASN A 68 -3.98 4.54 8.87
N ALA A 69 -3.98 5.02 7.63
CA ALA A 69 -5.03 5.86 7.08
C ALA A 69 -6.16 5.09 6.36
N HIS A 70 -6.12 3.76 6.36
CA HIS A 70 -7.04 2.93 5.58
C HIS A 70 -8.46 3.08 6.11
N ARG A 71 -9.47 3.31 5.25
CA ARG A 71 -10.86 3.59 5.70
C ARG A 71 -11.86 2.56 5.20
N VAL A 72 -11.70 2.10 3.97
CA VAL A 72 -12.66 1.26 3.22
C VAL A 72 -11.90 0.42 2.19
N GLU A 73 -12.45 -0.74 1.82
CA GLU A 73 -11.87 -1.77 0.94
C GLU A 73 -10.92 -2.78 1.62
N ASP A 74 -10.62 -3.87 0.92
CA ASP A 74 -10.21 -5.15 1.51
C ASP A 74 -8.87 -5.69 0.96
N GLY A 75 -8.25 -6.61 1.72
CA GLY A 75 -7.22 -7.50 1.18
C GLY A 75 -5.80 -6.94 1.10
N ASN A 76 -5.46 -5.89 1.86
CA ASN A 76 -4.10 -5.34 1.84
C ASN A 76 -3.18 -6.06 2.84
N VAL A 77 -1.92 -6.26 2.44
CA VAL A 77 -0.83 -6.77 3.30
C VAL A 77 0.24 -5.69 3.43
N ALA A 78 0.37 -5.09 4.60
CA ALA A 78 1.40 -4.12 4.96
C ALA A 78 2.30 -4.65 6.07
N ILE A 79 3.57 -4.90 5.76
CA ILE A 79 4.55 -5.39 6.73
C ILE A 79 5.76 -4.46 6.73
N GLY A 80 6.00 -3.77 7.85
CA GLY A 80 7.04 -2.77 8.01
C GLY A 80 6.47 -1.45 8.53
N ALA A 81 7.30 -0.68 9.25
CA ALA A 81 6.87 0.61 9.76
C ALA A 81 6.53 1.57 8.60
N GLY A 82 5.33 2.15 8.64
CA GLY A 82 4.82 3.07 7.63
C GLY A 82 4.48 2.44 6.27
N ALA A 83 4.44 1.10 6.15
CA ALA A 83 3.99 0.44 4.92
C ALA A 83 2.51 0.75 4.65
N LEU A 84 2.17 1.18 3.43
CA LEU A 84 0.81 1.63 3.03
C LEU A 84 0.17 2.65 3.99
N MET A 85 0.96 3.47 4.68
CA MET A 85 0.46 4.36 5.73
C MET A 85 -0.60 5.35 5.25
N LYS A 86 -0.50 5.85 4.00
CA LYS A 86 -1.44 6.80 3.41
C LYS A 86 -2.48 6.14 2.51
N ASP A 87 -2.60 4.81 2.53
CA ASP A 87 -3.67 4.13 1.82
C ASP A 87 -5.01 4.48 2.44
N THR A 88 -5.95 4.93 1.61
CA THR A 88 -7.27 5.40 2.04
C THR A 88 -8.40 4.56 1.46
N SER A 89 -8.21 4.04 0.25
CA SER A 89 -9.19 3.23 -0.48
C SER A 89 -8.55 2.28 -1.51
N GLY A 90 -7.27 1.96 -1.37
CA GLY A 90 -6.61 0.93 -2.17
C GLY A 90 -7.01 -0.48 -1.68
N ALA A 91 -6.95 -1.45 -2.60
CA ALA A 91 -7.29 -2.83 -2.32
C ALA A 91 -6.29 -3.78 -2.98
N ASP A 92 -6.17 -4.98 -2.40
CA ASP A 92 -5.34 -6.06 -2.91
C ASP A 92 -3.86 -5.66 -3.11
N ASN A 93 -3.34 -4.76 -2.27
CA ASN A 93 -1.94 -4.36 -2.30
C ASN A 93 -1.09 -5.18 -1.33
N VAL A 94 0.13 -5.52 -1.75
CA VAL A 94 1.15 -6.14 -0.90
C VAL A 94 2.33 -5.18 -0.77
N ALA A 95 2.59 -4.66 0.42
CA ALA A 95 3.70 -3.78 0.74
C ALA A 95 4.53 -4.34 1.89
N VAL A 96 5.77 -4.73 1.62
CA VAL A 96 6.70 -5.27 2.62
C VAL A 96 7.98 -4.45 2.62
N GLY A 97 8.31 -3.82 3.75
CA GLY A 97 9.48 -2.99 3.95
C GLY A 97 9.15 -1.66 4.63
N TYR A 98 10.18 -1.01 5.18
CA TYR A 98 10.07 0.32 5.77
C TYR A 98 9.56 1.33 4.72
N TRP A 99 8.41 1.93 4.97
CA TRP A 99 7.72 2.89 4.09
C TRP A 99 7.44 2.37 2.67
N SER A 100 7.29 1.06 2.50
CA SER A 100 6.88 0.48 1.22
C SER A 100 5.47 0.95 0.84
N ALA A 101 5.28 1.36 -0.42
CA ALA A 101 4.03 1.89 -0.99
C ALA A 101 3.37 3.01 -0.15
N ASN A 102 4.16 3.81 0.57
CA ASN A 102 3.65 4.72 1.61
C ASN A 102 2.59 5.71 1.12
N GLN A 103 2.71 6.23 -0.10
CA GLN A 103 1.80 7.24 -0.67
C GLN A 103 0.67 6.64 -1.52
N ASN A 104 0.54 5.31 -1.61
CA ASN A 104 -0.55 4.68 -2.35
C ASN A 104 -1.85 4.99 -1.65
N ARG A 105 -2.69 5.85 -2.23
CA ARG A 105 -3.97 6.28 -1.64
C ARG A 105 -5.15 5.45 -2.12
N ASN A 106 -5.12 5.10 -3.41
CA ASN A 106 -6.26 4.53 -4.13
C ASN A 106 -5.85 3.41 -5.11
N GLY A 107 -4.54 3.20 -5.34
CA GLY A 107 -4.05 2.20 -6.29
C GLY A 107 -4.31 0.79 -5.79
N LYS A 108 -4.59 -0.12 -6.72
CA LYS A 108 -4.99 -1.50 -6.43
C LYS A 108 -4.05 -2.52 -7.08
N ASN A 109 -3.99 -3.71 -6.51
CA ASN A 109 -3.22 -4.84 -7.06
C ASN A 109 -1.72 -4.55 -7.22
N ASN A 110 -1.13 -3.74 -6.33
CA ASN A 110 0.30 -3.43 -6.39
C ASN A 110 1.11 -4.33 -5.46
N ILE A 111 2.27 -4.79 -5.92
CA ILE A 111 3.25 -5.52 -5.11
C ILE A 111 4.49 -4.63 -4.93
N SER A 112 4.82 -4.28 -3.70
CA SER A 112 5.97 -3.45 -3.34
C SER A 112 6.79 -4.13 -2.23
N LEU A 113 7.93 -4.71 -2.59
CA LEU A 113 8.82 -5.42 -1.66
C LEU A 113 10.18 -4.73 -1.61
N GLY A 114 10.54 -4.15 -0.47
CA GLY A 114 11.78 -3.40 -0.25
C GLY A 114 11.54 -2.11 0.51
N SER A 115 12.60 -1.57 1.12
CA SER A 115 12.49 -0.25 1.78
C SER A 115 12.23 0.82 0.73
N TYR A 116 11.16 1.60 0.93
CA TYR A 116 10.71 2.63 -0.01
C TYR A 116 10.36 2.12 -1.43
N ALA A 117 10.08 0.82 -1.60
CA ALA A 117 9.57 0.32 -2.88
C ALA A 117 8.20 0.95 -3.17
N GLY A 118 7.96 1.42 -4.39
CA GLY A 118 6.68 2.02 -4.81
C GLY A 118 6.27 3.27 -4.02
N TYR A 119 7.21 3.95 -3.36
CA TYR A 119 6.94 4.96 -2.32
C TYR A 119 5.92 6.05 -2.72
N ASP A 120 6.10 6.71 -3.86
CA ASP A 120 5.22 7.79 -4.35
C ASP A 120 4.11 7.29 -5.27
N ASN A 121 3.86 5.98 -5.44
CA ASN A 121 2.71 5.54 -6.23
C ASN A 121 1.43 6.04 -5.54
N ILE A 122 0.66 6.94 -6.15
CA ILE A 122 -0.54 7.56 -5.55
C ILE A 122 -1.80 6.76 -5.94
N SER A 123 -1.93 6.41 -7.23
CA SER A 123 -3.12 5.73 -7.76
C SER A 123 -2.85 4.75 -8.90
N GLY A 124 -1.58 4.43 -9.18
CA GLY A 124 -1.21 3.43 -10.17
C GLY A 124 -1.63 2.03 -9.72
N ASN A 125 -2.07 1.21 -10.67
CA ASN A 125 -2.57 -0.14 -10.43
C ASN A 125 -1.64 -1.19 -11.04
N SER A 126 -1.68 -2.42 -10.50
CA SER A 126 -1.00 -3.58 -11.10
C SER A 126 0.51 -3.37 -11.30
N ASN A 127 1.16 -2.66 -10.39
CA ASN A 127 2.61 -2.44 -10.42
C ASN A 127 3.36 -3.46 -9.58
N ILE A 128 4.52 -3.90 -10.05
CA ILE A 128 5.45 -4.74 -9.30
C ILE A 128 6.72 -3.93 -9.04
N SER A 129 7.06 -3.71 -7.78
CA SER A 129 8.22 -2.93 -7.32
C SER A 129 9.03 -3.77 -6.34
N LEU A 130 10.14 -4.34 -6.78
CA LEU A 130 10.97 -5.25 -6.00
C LEU A 130 12.38 -4.69 -5.86
N GLY A 131 12.79 -4.36 -4.64
CA GLY A 131 14.09 -3.76 -4.33
C GLY A 131 13.95 -2.44 -3.59
N THR A 132 15.01 -2.05 -2.87
CA THR A 132 15.06 -0.76 -2.20
C THR A 132 14.88 0.36 -3.22
N ARG A 133 13.92 1.27 -2.98
CA ARG A 133 13.58 2.39 -3.87
C ARG A 133 13.22 1.99 -5.32
N ALA A 134 12.88 0.73 -5.57
CA ALA A 134 12.28 0.35 -6.85
C ALA A 134 10.97 1.13 -7.05
N ALA A 135 10.76 1.69 -8.23
CA ALA A 135 9.60 2.49 -8.59
C ALA A 135 9.31 3.70 -7.68
N PHE A 136 10.33 4.26 -7.02
CA PHE A 136 10.15 5.25 -5.94
C PHE A 136 9.27 6.44 -6.34
N LYS A 137 9.43 7.05 -7.53
CA LYS A 137 8.62 8.20 -8.01
C LYS A 137 7.53 7.86 -9.04
N ASN A 138 7.00 6.63 -9.06
CA ASN A 138 5.98 6.23 -10.03
C ASN A 138 4.58 6.63 -9.60
N THR A 139 4.24 7.92 -9.73
CA THR A 139 3.04 8.54 -9.14
C THR A 139 1.69 8.01 -9.64
N PHE A 140 1.52 7.77 -10.95
CA PHE A 140 0.23 7.40 -11.55
C PHE A 140 0.32 6.23 -12.54
N ILE A 141 1.51 5.66 -12.73
CA ILE A 141 1.75 4.69 -13.79
C ILE A 141 1.19 3.34 -13.35
N SER A 142 0.53 2.63 -14.27
CA SER A 142 0.00 1.28 -14.03
C SER A 142 0.72 0.26 -14.90
N GLY A 143 0.78 -1.00 -14.47
CA GLY A 143 1.33 -2.11 -15.25
C GLY A 143 2.85 -2.10 -15.41
N ILE A 144 3.59 -1.40 -14.54
CA ILE A 144 5.06 -1.42 -14.58
C ILE A 144 5.64 -2.54 -13.71
N ILE A 145 6.80 -3.05 -14.14
CA ILE A 145 7.61 -3.99 -13.38
C ILE A 145 8.98 -3.34 -13.17
N ALA A 146 9.31 -3.01 -11.92
CA ALA A 146 10.60 -2.51 -11.48
C ALA A 146 11.24 -3.56 -10.55
N ILE A 147 12.37 -4.12 -10.96
CA ILE A 147 13.09 -5.13 -10.18
C ILE A 147 14.56 -4.71 -10.07
N GLY A 148 15.06 -4.63 -8.84
CA GLY A 148 16.41 -4.18 -8.49
C GLY A 148 16.40 -2.90 -7.65
N ASP A 149 17.52 -2.62 -6.97
CA ASP A 149 17.69 -1.35 -6.26
C ASP A 149 17.53 -0.18 -7.22
N SER A 150 16.67 0.77 -6.84
CA SER A 150 16.42 2.00 -7.60
C SER A 150 15.94 1.79 -9.05
N ALA A 151 15.46 0.60 -9.40
CA ALA A 151 14.89 0.33 -10.72
C ALA A 151 13.67 1.24 -10.95
N LEU A 152 13.60 1.94 -12.09
CA LEU A 152 12.54 2.92 -12.39
C LEU A 152 12.36 4.01 -11.31
N TYR A 153 13.44 4.41 -10.62
CA TYR A 153 13.41 5.38 -9.52
C TYR A 153 12.67 6.68 -9.86
N ASN A 154 12.75 7.16 -11.10
CA ASN A 154 12.14 8.42 -11.54
C ASN A 154 11.50 8.32 -12.93
N ASN A 155 10.47 7.49 -13.07
CA ASN A 155 9.76 7.32 -14.35
C ASN A 155 8.59 8.30 -14.56
N GLY A 156 8.54 9.42 -13.82
CA GLY A 156 7.44 10.40 -13.87
C GLY A 156 7.19 11.01 -15.27
N LEU A 157 5.91 11.10 -15.66
CA LEU A 157 5.32 11.76 -16.84
C LEU A 157 5.75 11.31 -18.26
N GLY A 158 6.49 10.21 -18.43
CA GLY A 158 6.97 9.83 -19.78
C GLY A 158 7.20 8.35 -20.07
N GLY A 159 6.92 7.44 -19.13
CA GLY A 159 7.30 6.02 -19.25
C GLY A 159 6.71 5.23 -20.44
N ASN A 160 5.75 5.79 -21.18
CA ASN A 160 5.13 5.17 -22.37
C ASN A 160 5.38 5.94 -23.68
N SER A 161 6.36 6.84 -23.78
CA SER A 161 6.69 7.48 -25.08
C SER A 161 7.64 6.62 -25.95
N LEU A 162 7.40 5.31 -26.05
CA LEU A 162 8.15 4.41 -26.96
C LEU A 162 7.42 4.16 -28.29
N TRP A 163 6.59 5.10 -28.76
CA TRP A 163 6.03 5.07 -30.12
C TRP A 163 6.02 6.41 -30.87
N GLU A 164 6.79 7.42 -30.46
CA GLU A 164 7.16 8.46 -31.43
C GLU A 164 8.20 7.90 -32.37
N ARG A 165 7.72 7.17 -33.38
CA ARG A 165 8.41 6.90 -34.62
C ARG A 165 8.83 8.26 -35.17
N LYS A 166 10.06 8.69 -34.89
CA LYS A 166 10.72 9.77 -35.64
C LYS A 166 10.82 9.31 -37.08
N ILE A 167 9.76 9.54 -37.85
CA ILE A 167 9.85 9.52 -39.30
C ILE A 167 10.71 10.74 -39.63
N SER A 168 11.98 10.50 -39.98
CA SER A 168 12.82 11.57 -40.53
C SER A 168 12.12 12.14 -41.78
N PRO A 169 11.96 13.46 -41.97
CA PRO A 169 11.29 14.01 -43.15
C PRO A 169 12.08 13.86 -44.46
N TRP A 170 13.23 13.17 -44.46
CA TRP A 170 14.13 13.15 -45.61
C TRP A 170 14.68 11.74 -45.86
N GLY A 171 13.96 10.98 -46.68
CA GLY A 171 14.54 9.85 -47.40
C GLY A 171 15.61 10.38 -48.37
N LYS A 172 16.88 10.20 -48.04
CA LYS A 172 17.96 10.22 -49.03
C LYS A 172 18.41 8.79 -49.28
N ALA A 173 18.00 8.26 -50.43
CA ALA A 173 18.68 7.15 -51.06
C ALA A 173 20.11 7.59 -51.41
N LEU A 174 21.10 6.85 -50.92
CA LEU A 174 22.46 6.84 -51.45
C LEU A 174 22.87 5.36 -51.54
N LEU A 175 22.65 4.79 -52.72
CA LEU A 175 23.45 3.66 -53.21
C LEU A 175 24.46 4.28 -54.19
N SER A 176 25.74 4.13 -53.87
CA SER A 176 26.83 4.14 -54.85
C SER A 176 26.84 2.83 -55.61
#